data_AF-A0A7S2SJP3-F1
#
_entry.id   AF-A0A7S2SJP3-F1
#
_cell.length_a   1.000
_cell.length_b   1.000
_cell.length_c   1.000
_cell.angle_alpha   90.00
_cell.angle_beta   90.00
_cell.angle_gamma   90.00
#
_symmetry.space_group_name_H-M   'P 1'
#
loop_
_entity.id
_entity.type
_entity.pdbx_description
1 polymer ?
#
loop_
_entity_poly.entity_id
_entity_poly.type
_entity_poly.pdbx_seq_one_letter_code
_entity_poly.pdbx_strand_id
1 'polypeptide(L)'
;MNKRQRLEGPSWELPTLSLQLDKPLPSVDRALDMYQDAQVLLLKDCADTSTWGIDNLRDVYKSLAERTEEKRDVWCVENGIDQPEDPALLLRPCEKEAEQWYGSFIVNLDKATAKEKNIIDSLPLENFELPLAKSEGSEQLDYSNTLWFFIGRNQLKEPICGRKLHTDDVPQNGTWHLQVSGRKTWCIKPTEELKKKIKVPVEEEVRIECNRGDILLINTRLWWHRTEINSTNDASDNVCVSIARDLFIGKKPDGPSDMTNIDGFYAAEDMDADTVVVRESALPDVELPRSSSANCKVVEIPVESGGDETEHAIVTCRPIKAGEWFTIPDSDSDSDPETSEDEDAFNNALDISLHVV
;
A
#
# COMPACT_ATOMS: atom_id res chain seq x y z
N MET A 1 7.34 36.34 28.07
CA MET A 1 7.62 34.90 27.90
C MET A 1 6.33 34.13 28.21
N ASN A 2 5.47 33.92 27.21
CA ASN A 2 4.20 33.22 27.39
C ASN A 2 4.41 31.72 27.22
N LYS A 3 4.26 30.96 28.31
CA LYS A 3 4.15 29.50 28.27
C LYS A 3 2.82 29.15 27.61
N ARG A 4 2.86 28.63 26.38
CA ARG A 4 1.73 27.92 25.79
C ARG A 4 1.54 26.63 26.58
N GLN A 5 0.53 26.59 27.45
CA GLN A 5 -0.02 25.33 27.95
C GLN A 5 -0.69 24.65 26.75
N ARG A 6 -0.14 23.51 26.30
CA ARG A 6 -0.88 22.56 25.46
C ARG A 6 -2.04 22.07 26.32
N LEU A 7 -3.26 22.43 25.95
CA LEU A 7 -4.46 21.79 26.48
C LEU A 7 -4.45 20.37 25.90
N GLU A 8 -4.20 19.38 26.76
CA GLU A 8 -4.37 17.97 26.41
C GLU A 8 -5.86 17.75 26.14
N GLY A 9 -6.23 17.65 24.87
CA GLY A 9 -7.55 17.20 24.46
C GLY A 9 -7.78 15.75 24.89
N PRO A 10 -9.03 15.27 24.88
CA PRO A 10 -9.32 13.87 25.21
C PRO A 10 -8.52 12.95 24.28
N SER A 11 -7.66 12.10 24.86
CA SER A 11 -6.88 11.12 24.11
C SER A 11 -7.83 10.09 23.53
N TRP A 12 -7.95 10.05 22.21
CA TRP A 12 -8.62 8.95 21.54
C TRP A 12 -7.81 7.67 21.71
N GLU A 13 -8.48 6.58 22.06
CA GLU A 13 -7.90 5.24 22.10
C GLU A 13 -8.35 4.43 20.88
N LEU A 14 -7.40 3.79 20.21
CA LEU A 14 -7.66 2.90 19.09
C LEU A 14 -8.60 1.75 19.54
N PRO A 15 -9.68 1.47 18.79
CA PRO A 15 -10.46 0.25 18.99
C PRO A 15 -9.56 -0.97 18.92
N THR A 16 -9.43 -1.65 20.05
CA THR A 16 -8.57 -2.82 20.21
C THR A 16 -9.39 -3.95 20.81
N LEU A 17 -9.32 -5.12 20.20
CA LEU A 17 -9.85 -6.36 20.77
C LEU A 17 -8.68 -7.30 21.04
N SER A 18 -8.46 -7.64 22.31
CA SER A 18 -7.54 -8.73 22.65
C SER A 18 -8.31 -10.03 22.61
N LEU A 19 -7.91 -10.92 21.71
CA LEU A 19 -8.40 -12.28 21.71
C LEU A 19 -7.49 -13.07 22.66
N GLN A 20 -8.07 -13.68 23.68
CA GLN A 20 -7.35 -14.69 24.43
C GLN A 20 -7.75 -16.02 23.82
N LEU A 21 -6.79 -16.81 23.34
CA LEU A 21 -7.02 -18.08 22.65
C LEU A 21 -7.88 -19.07 23.47
N ASP A 22 -7.96 -18.88 24.79
CA ASP A 22 -8.74 -19.68 25.74
C ASP A 22 -10.15 -19.12 26.02
N LYS A 23 -10.52 -17.96 25.45
CA LYS A 23 -11.83 -17.32 25.62
C LYS A 23 -12.63 -17.31 24.33
N PRO A 24 -13.97 -17.37 24.39
CA PRO A 24 -14.80 -17.20 23.21
C PRO A 24 -14.51 -15.84 22.58
N LEU A 25 -14.29 -15.85 21.28
CA LEU A 25 -14.09 -14.64 20.48
C LEU A 25 -15.28 -13.68 20.68
N PRO A 26 -15.07 -12.35 20.69
CA PRO A 26 -16.16 -11.41 20.53
C PRO A 26 -16.96 -11.82 19.29
N SER A 27 -18.29 -11.63 19.34
CA SER A 27 -19.11 -11.93 18.16
C SER A 27 -18.59 -11.14 16.97
N VAL A 28 -18.65 -11.77 15.80
CA VAL A 28 -18.33 -11.19 14.50
C VAL A 28 -18.94 -9.81 14.36
N ASP A 29 -20.22 -9.72 14.65
CA ASP A 29 -21.02 -8.51 14.55
C ASP A 29 -20.39 -7.39 15.37
N ARG A 30 -19.89 -7.67 16.58
CA ARG A 30 -19.23 -6.66 17.40
C ARG A 30 -17.90 -6.19 16.79
N ALA A 31 -17.09 -7.10 16.25
CA ALA A 31 -15.85 -6.73 15.59
C ALA A 31 -16.12 -5.90 14.33
N LEU A 32 -17.14 -6.27 13.56
CA LEU A 32 -17.58 -5.52 12.38
C LEU A 32 -18.16 -4.16 12.75
N ASP A 33 -19.01 -4.07 13.77
CA ASP A 33 -19.54 -2.79 14.26
C ASP A 33 -18.39 -1.85 14.67
N MET A 34 -17.41 -2.36 15.43
CA MET A 34 -16.23 -1.59 15.84
C MET A 34 -15.40 -1.15 14.62
N TYR A 35 -15.20 -2.03 13.64
CA TYR A 35 -14.51 -1.70 12.41
C TYR A 35 -15.31 -0.70 11.57
N GLN A 36 -16.62 -0.83 11.46
CA GLN A 36 -17.45 0.09 10.69
C GLN A 36 -17.46 1.50 11.30
N ASP A 37 -17.46 1.59 12.63
CA ASP A 37 -17.45 2.87 13.36
C ASP A 37 -16.11 3.62 13.26
N ALA A 38 -14.98 2.91 13.18
CA ALA A 38 -13.65 3.51 13.21
C ALA A 38 -12.86 3.36 11.90
N GLN A 39 -13.27 2.45 11.02
CA GLN A 39 -12.56 2.03 9.81
C GLN A 39 -11.14 1.49 10.08
N VAL A 40 -10.86 1.11 11.33
CA VAL A 40 -9.62 0.48 11.79
C VAL A 40 -9.90 -0.34 13.05
N LEU A 41 -9.31 -1.53 13.15
CA LEU A 41 -9.44 -2.41 14.30
C LEU A 41 -8.18 -3.27 14.46
N LEU A 42 -7.57 -3.25 15.64
CA LEU A 42 -6.49 -4.15 15.98
C LEU A 42 -7.02 -5.35 16.78
N LEU A 43 -6.82 -6.54 16.24
CA LEU A 43 -7.06 -7.82 16.90
C LEU A 43 -5.72 -8.35 17.41
N LYS A 44 -5.57 -8.48 18.73
CA LYS A 44 -4.31 -8.93 19.33
C LYS A 44 -4.29 -10.44 19.55
N ASP A 45 -3.13 -11.05 19.29
CA ASP A 45 -2.82 -12.46 19.56
C ASP A 45 -3.89 -13.43 19.02
N CYS A 46 -4.31 -13.20 17.78
CA CYS A 46 -5.44 -13.93 17.19
C CYS A 46 -5.02 -15.01 16.18
N ALA A 47 -3.74 -15.10 15.85
CA ALA A 47 -3.22 -16.10 14.93
C ALA A 47 -1.93 -16.75 15.46
N ASP A 48 -1.93 -18.09 15.52
CA ASP A 48 -0.72 -18.86 15.80
C ASP A 48 0.17 -18.92 14.55
N THR A 49 1.20 -18.10 14.54
CA THR A 49 2.17 -18.00 13.44
C THR A 49 3.45 -18.77 13.73
N SER A 50 3.48 -19.61 14.78
CA SER A 50 4.68 -20.32 15.24
C SER A 50 5.32 -21.22 14.18
N THR A 51 4.51 -21.75 13.26
CA THR A 51 4.90 -22.66 12.18
C THR A 51 5.37 -21.95 10.91
N TRP A 52 5.26 -20.62 10.86
CA TRP A 52 5.53 -19.84 9.65
C TRP A 52 6.77 -18.95 9.85
N GLY A 53 7.73 -19.07 8.94
CA GLY A 53 9.00 -18.35 8.98
C GLY A 53 9.56 -18.01 7.59
N ILE A 54 10.84 -17.64 7.54
CA ILE A 54 11.49 -17.23 6.28
C ILE A 54 11.57 -18.37 5.26
N ASP A 55 11.62 -19.62 5.72
CA ASP A 55 11.71 -20.79 4.85
C ASP A 55 10.43 -20.97 4.03
N ASN A 56 9.25 -20.78 4.64
CA ASN A 56 7.96 -20.80 3.94
C ASN A 56 7.92 -19.73 2.85
N LEU A 57 8.35 -18.50 3.17
CA LEU A 57 8.44 -17.41 2.19
C LEU A 57 9.39 -17.72 1.05
N ARG A 58 10.54 -18.32 1.34
CA ARG A 58 11.51 -18.72 0.33
C ARG A 58 10.93 -19.76 -0.62
N ASP A 59 10.13 -20.68 -0.11
CA ASP A 59 9.49 -21.71 -0.93
C ASP A 59 8.36 -21.14 -1.80
N VAL A 60 7.57 -20.19 -1.28
CA VAL A 60 6.59 -19.43 -2.09
C VAL A 60 7.32 -18.67 -3.20
N TYR A 61 8.33 -17.88 -2.85
CA TYR A 61 9.07 -17.07 -3.81
C TYR A 61 9.74 -17.91 -4.90
N LYS A 62 10.41 -19.02 -4.53
CA LYS A 62 11.01 -19.94 -5.50
C LYS A 62 9.99 -20.48 -6.49
N SER A 63 8.81 -20.88 -5.98
CA SER A 63 7.72 -21.37 -6.83
C SER A 63 7.24 -20.31 -7.82
N LEU A 64 7.13 -19.05 -7.38
CA LEU A 64 6.78 -17.93 -8.26
C LEU A 64 7.87 -17.64 -9.29
N ALA A 65 9.14 -17.60 -8.87
CA ALA A 65 10.28 -17.29 -9.72
C ALA A 65 10.49 -18.33 -10.84
N GLU A 66 10.07 -19.59 -10.63
CA GLU A 66 10.10 -20.64 -11.64
C GLU A 66 9.11 -20.39 -12.80
N ARG A 67 8.11 -19.52 -12.64
CA ARG A 67 7.04 -19.27 -13.64
C ARG A 67 7.44 -18.31 -14.79
N THR A 68 8.63 -17.72 -14.71
CA THR A 68 9.50 -17.18 -15.79
C THR A 68 8.99 -16.38 -17.01
N GLU A 69 7.80 -15.76 -17.03
CA GLU A 69 7.56 -14.61 -17.94
C GLU A 69 7.44 -13.25 -17.21
N GLU A 70 7.17 -13.22 -15.90
CA GLU A 70 6.89 -11.98 -15.13
C GLU A 70 7.84 -11.83 -13.91
N LYS A 71 9.13 -12.19 -14.05
CA LYS A 71 10.09 -12.23 -12.92
C LYS A 71 10.28 -10.89 -12.18
N ARG A 72 9.97 -9.76 -12.83
CA ARG A 72 10.17 -8.41 -12.28
C ARG A 72 8.88 -7.73 -11.83
N ASP A 73 7.72 -8.14 -12.32
CA ASP A 73 6.48 -7.35 -12.16
C ASP A 73 5.79 -7.57 -10.81
N VAL A 74 6.17 -8.63 -10.09
CA VAL A 74 5.52 -9.02 -8.83
C VAL A 74 6.26 -8.54 -7.59
N TRP A 75 7.53 -8.14 -7.69
CA TRP A 75 8.36 -7.77 -6.55
C TRP A 75 8.75 -6.29 -6.60
N CYS A 76 8.51 -5.57 -5.50
CA CYS A 76 8.96 -4.19 -5.32
C CYS A 76 9.83 -4.07 -4.06
N VAL A 77 11.00 -3.44 -4.18
CA VAL A 77 11.83 -3.05 -3.03
C VAL A 77 11.53 -1.59 -2.73
N GLU A 78 10.73 -1.37 -1.69
CA GLU A 78 10.19 -0.04 -1.37
C GLU A 78 11.23 0.88 -0.72
N ASN A 79 12.13 0.34 0.11
CA ASN A 79 13.21 1.11 0.75
C ASN A 79 14.42 0.20 0.99
N GLY A 80 15.42 0.27 0.11
CA GLY A 80 16.67 -0.46 0.28
C GLY A 80 17.86 0.39 -0.16
N ILE A 81 18.81 0.61 0.75
CA ILE A 81 20.16 1.14 0.42
C ILE A 81 20.95 0.07 -0.35
N ASP A 82 20.69 -1.20 -0.03
CA ASP A 82 21.23 -2.39 -0.68
C ASP A 82 20.08 -3.08 -1.44
N GLN A 83 19.82 -2.70 -2.69
CA GLN A 83 18.85 -3.42 -3.54
C GLN A 83 19.55 -4.60 -4.24
N PRO A 84 19.33 -5.86 -3.84
CA PRO A 84 19.83 -6.98 -4.60
C PRO A 84 19.03 -7.15 -5.89
N GLU A 85 19.73 -7.46 -6.98
CA GLU A 85 19.13 -7.78 -8.29
C GLU A 85 18.23 -9.03 -8.24
N ASP A 86 18.40 -9.88 -7.21
CA ASP A 86 17.58 -11.07 -6.98
C ASP A 86 16.95 -11.01 -5.58
N PRO A 87 15.61 -10.90 -5.48
CA PRO A 87 14.90 -11.00 -4.21
C PRO A 87 15.17 -12.26 -3.39
N ALA A 88 15.64 -13.36 -4.01
CA ALA A 88 16.10 -14.54 -3.26
C ALA A 88 17.21 -14.20 -2.25
N LEU A 89 18.04 -13.19 -2.55
CA LEU A 89 19.10 -12.72 -1.67
C LEU A 89 18.56 -11.98 -0.44
N LEU A 90 17.34 -11.44 -0.50
CA LEU A 90 16.66 -10.86 0.67
C LEU A 90 16.13 -11.96 1.60
N LEU A 91 15.77 -13.12 1.04
CA LEU A 91 15.24 -14.27 1.79
C LEU A 91 16.31 -15.20 2.36
N ARG A 92 17.60 -14.84 2.26
CA ARG A 92 18.71 -15.59 2.86
C ARG A 92 18.84 -15.28 4.36
N PRO A 93 19.49 -16.14 5.16
CA PRO A 93 19.81 -15.81 6.55
C PRO A 93 20.57 -14.48 6.69
N CYS A 94 20.35 -13.77 7.80
CA CYS A 94 21.07 -12.52 8.06
C CYS A 94 22.57 -12.77 8.25
N GLU A 95 23.40 -12.14 7.43
CA GLU A 95 24.87 -12.27 7.49
C GLU A 95 25.58 -10.99 7.94
N LYS A 96 24.91 -9.83 7.87
CA LYS A 96 25.51 -8.52 8.17
C LYS A 96 24.82 -7.89 9.38
N GLU A 97 25.60 -7.35 10.31
CA GLU A 97 25.10 -6.69 11.54
C GLU A 97 24.32 -5.38 11.29
N ALA A 98 24.38 -4.82 10.08
CA ALA A 98 23.72 -3.55 9.73
C ALA A 98 22.79 -3.68 8.52
N GLU A 99 22.30 -4.88 8.22
CA GLU A 99 21.41 -5.10 7.08
C GLU A 99 20.04 -4.43 7.32
N GLN A 100 19.63 -3.58 6.37
CA GLN A 100 18.36 -2.86 6.40
C GLN A 100 17.72 -2.83 5.01
N TRP A 101 16.52 -3.36 4.89
CA TRP A 101 15.72 -3.30 3.66
C TRP A 101 14.25 -3.58 3.96
N TYR A 102 13.38 -3.12 3.07
CA TYR A 102 11.96 -3.43 3.05
C TYR A 102 11.49 -3.62 1.61
N GLY A 103 10.69 -4.66 1.38
CA GLY A 103 10.11 -4.96 0.08
C GLY A 103 8.82 -5.74 0.21
N SER A 104 8.14 -5.87 -0.92
CA SER A 104 6.84 -6.52 -1.01
C SER A 104 6.69 -7.30 -2.31
N PHE A 105 5.78 -8.27 -2.30
CA PHE A 105 5.36 -8.95 -3.51
C PHE A 105 3.94 -9.49 -3.41
N ILE A 106 3.36 -9.82 -4.56
CA ILE A 106 1.97 -10.25 -4.67
C ILE A 106 1.89 -11.71 -5.13
N VAL A 107 0.89 -12.44 -4.63
CA VAL A 107 0.52 -13.78 -5.11
C VAL A 107 -0.96 -13.83 -5.43
N ASN A 108 -1.29 -14.09 -6.70
CA ASN A 108 -2.67 -14.34 -7.12
C ASN A 108 -2.98 -15.85 -7.05
N LEU A 109 -3.90 -16.22 -6.17
CA LEU A 109 -4.32 -17.60 -5.88
C LEU A 109 -5.05 -18.28 -7.03
N ASP A 110 -5.71 -17.54 -7.91
CA ASP A 110 -6.35 -18.12 -9.10
C ASP A 110 -5.29 -18.62 -10.07
N LYS A 111 -4.16 -17.91 -10.14
CA LYS A 111 -3.00 -18.29 -10.93
C LYS A 111 -2.06 -19.22 -10.16
N ALA A 112 -2.20 -19.39 -8.84
CA ALA A 112 -1.22 -20.11 -8.03
C ALA A 112 -1.12 -21.61 -8.35
N THR A 113 0.10 -22.15 -8.31
CA THR A 113 0.35 -23.60 -8.44
C THR A 113 -0.21 -24.35 -7.23
N ALA A 114 -0.40 -25.67 -7.35
CA ALA A 114 -0.82 -26.50 -6.21
C ALA A 114 0.18 -26.43 -5.03
N LYS A 115 1.47 -26.24 -5.33
CA LYS A 115 2.51 -26.08 -4.31
C LYS A 115 2.37 -24.74 -3.59
N GLU A 116 2.17 -23.65 -4.33
CA GLU A 116 1.90 -22.31 -3.76
C GLU A 116 0.66 -22.34 -2.88
N LYS A 117 -0.43 -22.95 -3.36
CA LYS A 117 -1.67 -23.12 -2.59
C LYS A 117 -1.43 -23.86 -1.29
N ASN A 118 -0.76 -25.01 -1.32
CA ASN A 118 -0.46 -25.76 -0.08
C ASN A 118 0.36 -24.94 0.94
N ILE A 119 1.30 -24.10 0.48
CA ILE A 119 2.08 -23.24 1.40
C ILE A 119 1.21 -22.11 1.95
N ILE A 120 0.32 -21.57 1.13
CA ILE A 120 -0.61 -20.51 1.52
C ILE A 120 -1.68 -21.05 2.48
N ASP A 121 -2.20 -22.25 2.22
CA ASP A 121 -3.18 -22.93 3.06
C ASP A 121 -2.55 -23.31 4.43
N SER A 122 -1.22 -23.36 4.52
CA SER A 122 -0.51 -23.53 5.80
C SER A 122 -0.44 -22.25 6.64
N LEU A 123 -0.80 -21.10 6.07
CA LEU A 123 -0.92 -19.87 6.85
C LEU A 123 -2.03 -20.05 7.89
N PRO A 124 -1.91 -19.45 9.07
CA PRO A 124 -2.94 -19.52 10.11
C PRO A 124 -4.17 -18.64 9.78
N LEU A 125 -4.56 -18.58 8.51
CA LEU A 125 -5.71 -17.85 8.01
C LEU A 125 -7.01 -18.61 8.27
N GLU A 126 -6.99 -19.95 8.33
CA GLU A 126 -8.20 -20.73 8.60
C GLU A 126 -8.86 -20.27 9.92
N ASN A 127 -8.08 -20.02 10.97
CA ASN A 127 -8.62 -19.55 12.25
C ASN A 127 -9.12 -18.10 12.24
N PHE A 128 -8.94 -17.35 11.14
CA PHE A 128 -9.34 -15.95 10.99
C PHE A 128 -10.41 -15.73 9.92
N GLU A 129 -10.35 -16.47 8.81
CA GLU A 129 -11.43 -16.50 7.81
C GLU A 129 -12.70 -17.14 8.42
N LEU A 130 -12.56 -17.96 9.48
CA LEU A 130 -13.67 -18.70 10.08
C LEU A 130 -14.47 -17.98 11.17
N PRO A 131 -13.89 -17.16 12.09
CA PRO A 131 -14.70 -16.48 13.09
C PRO A 131 -15.66 -15.51 12.44
N LEU A 132 -15.22 -14.68 11.48
CA LEU A 132 -16.03 -13.61 10.91
C LEU A 132 -16.95 -14.01 9.74
N ALA A 133 -16.66 -15.09 9.02
CA ALA A 133 -17.43 -15.46 7.81
C ALA A 133 -18.52 -16.54 8.02
N LYS A 134 -18.60 -17.17 9.21
CA LYS A 134 -19.46 -18.37 9.41
C LYS A 134 -20.66 -18.21 10.35
N SER A 135 -21.05 -17.01 10.74
CA SER A 135 -22.38 -16.82 11.35
C SER A 135 -23.46 -16.84 10.26
N GLU A 136 -24.36 -17.83 10.32
CA GLU A 136 -25.58 -17.82 9.51
C GLU A 136 -26.33 -16.50 9.76
N GLY A 137 -26.34 -15.60 8.77
CA GLY A 137 -27.08 -14.33 8.80
C GLY A 137 -26.27 -13.04 8.95
N SER A 138 -24.95 -13.09 9.16
CA SER A 138 -24.10 -11.88 9.11
C SER A 138 -23.75 -11.53 7.66
N GLU A 139 -23.59 -10.23 7.35
CA GLU A 139 -23.04 -9.79 6.06
C GLU A 139 -21.77 -10.56 5.77
N GLN A 140 -21.76 -11.30 4.65
CA GLN A 140 -20.68 -12.25 4.35
C GLN A 140 -19.38 -11.46 4.17
N LEU A 141 -18.39 -11.70 5.03
CA LEU A 141 -17.05 -11.23 4.75
C LEU A 141 -16.47 -12.06 3.60
N ASP A 142 -15.90 -11.38 2.63
CA ASP A 142 -15.21 -11.99 1.50
C ASP A 142 -13.84 -11.32 1.33
N TYR A 143 -12.94 -11.99 0.62
CA TYR A 143 -11.56 -11.57 0.45
C TYR A 143 -11.15 -11.66 -1.02
N SER A 144 -10.13 -10.89 -1.42
CA SER A 144 -9.53 -11.10 -2.73
C SER A 144 -8.74 -12.42 -2.77
N ASN A 145 -8.57 -12.94 -3.98
CA ASN A 145 -7.67 -14.08 -4.23
C ASN A 145 -6.21 -13.62 -4.33
N THR A 146 -5.90 -12.39 -3.90
CA THR A 146 -4.61 -11.77 -4.04
C THR A 146 -4.02 -11.56 -2.66
N LEU A 147 -2.85 -12.15 -2.41
CA LEU A 147 -2.08 -12.00 -1.19
C LEU A 147 -0.94 -11.02 -1.42
N TRP A 148 -0.80 -10.07 -0.49
CA TRP A 148 0.33 -9.17 -0.44
C TRP A 148 1.26 -9.61 0.68
N PHE A 149 2.53 -9.81 0.34
CA PHE A 149 3.59 -10.10 1.29
C PHE A 149 4.44 -8.86 1.46
N PHE A 150 4.67 -8.47 2.71
CA PHE A 150 5.56 -7.37 3.05
C PHE A 150 6.63 -7.89 3.99
N ILE A 151 7.89 -7.72 3.59
CA ILE A 151 9.03 -8.30 4.27
C ILE A 151 10.07 -7.21 4.48
N GLY A 152 10.61 -7.15 5.69
CA GLY A 152 11.74 -6.28 5.98
C GLY A 152 12.74 -6.92 6.91
N ARG A 153 13.95 -6.40 6.87
CA ARG A 153 15.02 -6.68 7.81
C ARG A 153 15.53 -5.36 8.34
N ASN A 154 15.73 -5.28 9.65
CA ASN A 154 16.32 -4.11 10.28
C ASN A 154 17.18 -4.56 11.46
N GLN A 155 18.49 -4.67 11.26
CA GLN A 155 19.41 -5.08 12.33
C GLN A 155 19.78 -3.92 13.29
N LEU A 156 19.41 -2.68 12.94
CA LEU A 156 19.64 -1.51 13.78
C LEU A 156 18.48 -1.27 14.75
N LYS A 157 18.74 -0.45 15.77
CA LYS A 157 17.75 -0.08 16.78
C LYS A 157 16.67 0.87 16.23
N GLU A 158 17.09 1.80 15.37
CA GLU A 158 16.20 2.79 14.81
C GLU A 158 15.29 2.14 13.75
N PRO A 159 13.97 2.40 13.80
CA PRO A 159 13.06 1.89 12.78
C PRO A 159 13.43 2.41 11.39
N ILE A 160 13.27 1.57 10.37
CA ILE A 160 13.31 2.02 8.97
C ILE A 160 11.89 2.27 8.48
N CYS A 161 11.70 3.31 7.67
CA CYS A 161 10.41 3.55 7.06
C CYS A 161 10.15 2.54 5.92
N GLY A 162 8.92 2.04 5.85
CA GLY A 162 8.34 1.45 4.63
C GLY A 162 7.87 2.55 3.68
N ARG A 163 6.87 2.28 2.83
CA ARG A 163 6.26 3.31 1.97
C ARG A 163 5.90 4.57 2.76
N LYS A 164 6.13 5.73 2.14
CA LYS A 164 5.77 7.04 2.71
C LYS A 164 4.26 7.11 3.00
N LEU A 165 3.83 8.13 3.74
CA LEU A 165 2.42 8.31 4.09
C LEU A 165 1.56 8.41 2.81
N HIS A 166 0.61 7.49 2.65
CA HIS A 166 -0.27 7.42 1.47
C HIS A 166 -1.65 6.86 1.84
N THR A 167 -2.57 6.90 0.88
CA THR A 167 -3.81 6.12 0.88
C THR A 167 -3.84 5.25 -0.36
N ASP A 168 -4.50 4.10 -0.28
CA ASP A 168 -4.69 3.25 -1.45
C ASP A 168 -5.97 3.64 -2.18
N ASP A 169 -5.94 3.60 -3.52
CA ASP A 169 -7.15 3.72 -4.33
C ASP A 169 -7.78 2.34 -4.54
N VAL A 170 -8.49 1.88 -3.51
CA VAL A 170 -9.12 0.57 -3.51
C VAL A 170 -10.64 0.67 -3.42
N PRO A 171 -11.41 -0.04 -4.27
CA PRO A 171 -12.87 0.00 -4.24
C PRO A 171 -13.49 -0.76 -3.05
N GLN A 172 -12.67 -1.53 -2.33
CA GLN A 172 -13.06 -2.43 -1.26
C GLN A 172 -13.27 -1.76 0.11
N ASN A 173 -13.79 -2.51 1.08
CA ASN A 173 -14.12 -2.01 2.42
C ASN A 173 -12.88 -1.84 3.33
N GLY A 174 -11.74 -2.42 2.94
CA GLY A 174 -10.44 -2.22 3.56
C GLY A 174 -9.49 -3.38 3.27
N THR A 175 -8.46 -3.53 4.09
CA THR A 175 -7.53 -4.64 4.06
C THR A 175 -7.40 -5.22 5.46
N TRP A 176 -7.05 -6.49 5.54
CA TRP A 176 -6.52 -7.06 6.78
C TRP A 176 -5.03 -7.32 6.61
N HIS A 177 -4.25 -7.08 7.67
CA HIS A 177 -2.82 -7.31 7.72
C HIS A 177 -2.49 -8.22 8.91
N LEU A 178 -2.08 -9.45 8.64
CA LEU A 178 -1.57 -10.40 9.63
C LEU A 178 -0.06 -10.18 9.81
N GLN A 179 0.38 -9.93 11.05
CA GLN A 179 1.80 -9.85 11.38
C GLN A 179 2.32 -11.26 11.72
N VAL A 180 3.13 -11.83 10.83
CA VAL A 180 3.59 -13.23 10.92
C VAL A 180 4.90 -13.38 11.69
N SER A 181 5.82 -12.43 11.52
CA SER A 181 7.09 -12.42 12.25
C SER A 181 7.52 -10.99 12.56
N GLY A 182 8.25 -10.81 13.66
CA GLY A 182 8.73 -9.51 14.10
C GLY A 182 7.59 -8.54 14.44
N ARG A 183 7.89 -7.25 14.28
CA ARG A 183 7.00 -6.16 14.68
C ARG A 183 7.02 -5.05 13.64
N LYS A 184 5.83 -4.51 13.37
CA LYS A 184 5.61 -3.40 12.46
C LYS A 184 4.81 -2.32 13.16
N THR A 185 5.26 -1.07 13.06
CA THR A 185 4.51 0.08 13.55
C THR A 185 3.78 0.74 12.39
N TRP A 186 2.47 0.85 12.49
CA TRP A 186 1.63 1.62 11.58
C TRP A 186 1.45 3.04 12.13
N CYS A 187 1.70 4.05 11.30
CA CYS A 187 1.40 5.44 11.63
C CYS A 187 0.27 5.89 10.74
N ILE A 188 -0.91 6.16 11.32
CA ILE A 188 -2.13 6.43 10.57
C ILE A 188 -2.74 7.79 10.93
N LYS A 189 -3.43 8.39 9.97
CA LYS A 189 -4.16 9.66 10.15
C LYS A 189 -5.46 9.61 9.33
N PRO A 190 -6.60 10.09 9.87
CA PRO A 190 -7.83 10.03 9.11
C PRO A 190 -7.80 11.01 7.94
N THR A 191 -8.36 10.60 6.81
CA THR A 191 -8.70 11.51 5.71
C THR A 191 -9.82 12.48 6.12
N GLU A 192 -9.97 13.59 5.40
CA GLU A 192 -11.10 14.51 5.62
C GLU A 192 -12.46 13.86 5.33
N GLU A 193 -12.50 12.85 4.43
CA GLU A 193 -13.69 12.02 4.24
C GLU A 193 -13.99 11.20 5.50
N LEU A 194 -12.97 10.54 6.06
CA LEU A 194 -13.17 9.73 7.25
C LEU A 194 -13.60 10.57 8.45
N LYS A 195 -12.98 11.74 8.67
CA LYS A 195 -13.37 12.68 9.75
C LYS A 195 -14.84 13.07 9.71
N LYS A 196 -15.44 13.15 8.52
CA LYS A 196 -16.88 13.44 8.37
C LYS A 196 -17.77 12.24 8.71
N LYS A 197 -17.24 11.02 8.60
CA LYS A 197 -17.96 9.77 8.87
C LYS A 197 -17.84 9.33 10.32
N ILE A 198 -16.63 9.37 10.89
CA ILE A 198 -16.39 8.88 12.24
C ILE A 198 -16.82 9.92 13.25
N LYS A 199 -17.46 9.46 14.33
CA LYS A 199 -17.91 10.33 15.42
C LYS A 199 -16.79 10.71 16.38
N VAL A 200 -15.56 10.32 16.07
CA VAL A 200 -14.46 10.35 17.02
C VAL A 200 -13.43 11.39 16.61
N PRO A 201 -13.02 12.29 17.52
CA PRO A 201 -12.10 13.38 17.20
C PRO A 201 -10.67 12.85 17.13
N VAL A 202 -10.32 12.20 16.03
CA VAL A 202 -8.93 11.84 15.73
C VAL A 202 -8.32 12.97 14.91
N GLU A 203 -7.68 13.91 15.59
CA GLU A 203 -7.01 15.06 14.94
C GLU A 203 -5.51 14.82 14.72
N GLU A 204 -4.92 13.86 15.41
CA GLU A 204 -3.49 13.58 15.40
C GLU A 204 -3.17 12.22 14.76
N GLU A 205 -1.89 12.04 14.41
CA GLU A 205 -1.36 10.76 13.96
C GLU A 205 -1.42 9.73 15.10
N VAL A 206 -1.89 8.54 14.77
CA VAL A 206 -2.00 7.40 15.68
C VAL A 206 -0.94 6.38 15.32
N ARG A 207 -0.22 5.89 16.33
CA ARG A 207 0.79 4.84 16.17
C ARG A 207 0.23 3.52 16.69
N ILE A 208 0.18 2.52 15.83
CA ILE A 208 -0.32 1.18 16.12
C ILE A 208 0.85 0.21 16.01
N GLU A 209 1.15 -0.47 17.11
CA GLU A 209 2.18 -1.50 17.13
C GLU A 209 1.54 -2.86 16.88
N CYS A 210 1.86 -3.47 15.73
CA CYS A 210 1.44 -4.82 15.38
C CYS A 210 2.56 -5.79 15.70
N ASN A 211 2.33 -6.67 16.66
CA ASN A 211 3.23 -7.74 17.04
C ASN A 211 2.88 -9.02 16.31
N ARG A 212 3.81 -9.99 16.30
CA ARG A 212 3.55 -11.34 15.81
C ARG A 212 2.23 -11.89 16.36
N GLY A 213 1.37 -12.38 15.47
CA GLY A 213 0.05 -12.95 15.79
C GLY A 213 -1.08 -11.93 15.81
N ASP A 214 -0.78 -10.63 15.75
CA ASP A 214 -1.78 -9.57 15.63
C ASP A 214 -2.31 -9.47 14.20
N ILE A 215 -3.58 -9.07 14.07
CA ILE A 215 -4.22 -8.71 12.80
C ILE A 215 -4.75 -7.28 12.89
N LEU A 216 -4.35 -6.45 11.92
CA LEU A 216 -4.87 -5.11 11.74
C LEU A 216 -5.88 -5.10 10.60
N LEU A 217 -7.15 -4.82 10.90
CA LEU A 217 -8.13 -4.40 9.89
C LEU A 217 -8.01 -2.90 9.70
N ILE A 218 -7.88 -2.44 8.46
CA ILE A 218 -7.77 -1.01 8.17
C ILE A 218 -8.38 -0.68 6.81
N ASN A 219 -9.16 0.40 6.73
CA ASN A 219 -9.56 0.96 5.45
C ASN A 219 -8.45 1.86 4.93
N THR A 220 -7.52 1.32 4.14
CA THR A 220 -6.35 2.04 3.63
C THR A 220 -6.68 3.16 2.64
N ARG A 221 -7.92 3.22 2.13
CA ARG A 221 -8.46 4.36 1.36
C ARG A 221 -8.84 5.54 2.27
N LEU A 222 -9.35 5.25 3.47
CA LEU A 222 -9.86 6.26 4.40
C LEU A 222 -8.84 6.69 5.46
N TRP A 223 -7.80 5.89 5.67
CA TRP A 223 -6.70 6.18 6.56
C TRP A 223 -5.42 6.42 5.76
N TRP A 224 -4.89 7.64 5.85
CA TRP A 224 -3.49 7.88 5.51
C TRP A 224 -2.64 6.97 6.36
N HIS A 225 -1.69 6.26 5.77
CA HIS A 225 -0.88 5.29 6.50
C HIS A 225 0.55 5.23 5.97
N ARG A 226 1.49 4.99 6.88
CA ARG A 226 2.85 4.53 6.59
C ARG A 226 3.22 3.46 7.59
N THR A 227 4.23 2.67 7.26
CA THR A 227 4.73 1.64 8.15
C THR A 227 6.19 1.89 8.51
N GLU A 228 6.58 1.46 9.69
CA GLU A 228 7.96 1.46 10.16
C GLU A 228 8.31 0.02 10.55
N ILE A 229 9.45 -0.46 10.07
CA ILE A 229 10.00 -1.78 10.41
C ILE A 229 10.91 -1.59 11.61
N ASN A 230 10.45 -2.04 12.77
CA ASN A 230 11.23 -2.03 14.00
C ASN A 230 12.43 -2.98 13.87
N SER A 231 13.39 -2.87 14.79
CA SER A 231 14.49 -3.84 14.91
C SER A 231 13.98 -5.27 14.81
N THR A 232 14.60 -6.08 13.95
CA THR A 232 14.24 -7.48 13.72
C THR A 232 15.11 -8.45 14.51
N ASN A 233 16.01 -7.97 15.37
CA ASN A 233 16.94 -8.80 16.16
C ASN A 233 16.27 -9.81 17.10
N ASP A 234 15.02 -9.57 17.49
CA ASP A 234 14.19 -10.45 18.33
C ASP A 234 13.13 -11.23 17.54
N ALA A 235 13.04 -11.00 16.23
CA ALA A 235 12.10 -11.69 15.36
C ALA A 235 12.61 -13.07 14.95
N SER A 236 11.69 -13.99 14.64
CA SER A 236 12.05 -15.26 14.02
C SER A 236 12.76 -14.99 12.69
N ASP A 237 13.92 -15.63 12.51
CA ASP A 237 14.81 -15.48 11.33
C ASP A 237 15.31 -14.06 11.05
N ASN A 238 15.28 -13.18 12.06
CA ASN A 238 15.69 -11.78 11.95
C ASN A 238 14.94 -10.98 10.88
N VAL A 239 13.66 -11.30 10.64
CA VAL A 239 12.80 -10.62 9.67
C VAL A 239 11.45 -10.20 10.23
N CYS A 240 10.94 -9.08 9.74
CA CYS A 240 9.58 -8.63 9.92
C CYS A 240 8.76 -9.06 8.70
N VAL A 241 7.68 -9.80 8.93
CA VAL A 241 6.81 -10.30 7.86
C VAL A 241 5.37 -9.96 8.20
N SER A 242 4.67 -9.32 7.26
CA SER A 242 3.22 -9.22 7.32
C SER A 242 2.58 -9.64 6.00
N ILE A 243 1.39 -10.22 6.08
CA ILE A 243 0.61 -10.66 4.93
C ILE A 243 -0.70 -9.90 4.93
N ALA A 244 -1.18 -9.51 3.75
CA ALA A 244 -2.45 -8.81 3.63
C ALA A 244 -3.33 -9.35 2.51
N ARG A 245 -4.63 -9.14 2.66
CA ARG A 245 -5.63 -9.25 1.59
C ARG A 245 -6.66 -8.15 1.69
N ASP A 246 -7.37 -7.98 0.59
CA ASP A 246 -8.52 -7.11 0.50
C ASP A 246 -9.68 -7.69 1.29
N LEU A 247 -10.43 -6.82 1.97
CA LEU A 247 -11.60 -7.13 2.76
C LEU A 247 -12.84 -6.54 2.09
N PHE A 248 -13.80 -7.42 1.81
CA PHE A 248 -15.14 -7.07 1.33
C PHE A 248 -16.16 -7.39 2.42
N ILE A 249 -17.01 -6.41 2.74
CA ILE A 249 -18.15 -6.57 3.65
C ILE A 249 -19.40 -6.66 2.77
N GLY A 250 -20.03 -7.82 2.75
CA GLY A 250 -21.19 -8.09 1.89
C GLY A 250 -20.81 -8.75 0.57
N LYS A 251 -21.52 -8.41 -0.52
CA LYS A 251 -21.28 -9.06 -1.82
C LYS A 251 -20.02 -8.49 -2.47
N LYS A 252 -19.00 -9.34 -2.67
CA LYS A 252 -17.84 -9.03 -3.51
C LYS A 252 -18.29 -8.64 -4.93
N PRO A 253 -17.73 -7.57 -5.53
CA PRO A 253 -18.03 -7.22 -6.92
C PRO A 253 -17.69 -8.38 -7.87
N ASP A 254 -18.55 -8.63 -8.85
CA ASP A 254 -18.28 -9.63 -9.89
C ASP A 254 -17.19 -9.06 -10.83
N GLY A 255 -15.97 -9.60 -10.79
CA GLY A 255 -14.85 -9.19 -11.63
C GLY A 255 -13.49 -9.70 -11.13
N PRO A 256 -12.43 -9.70 -11.96
CA PRO A 256 -11.08 -9.99 -11.49
C PRO A 256 -10.67 -8.92 -10.45
N SER A 257 -10.02 -9.32 -9.36
CA SER A 257 -9.41 -8.36 -8.44
C SER A 257 -8.12 -7.87 -9.07
N ASP A 258 -8.24 -6.87 -9.93
CA ASP A 258 -7.13 -6.26 -10.66
C ASP A 258 -6.42 -5.25 -9.76
N MET A 259 -5.77 -5.78 -8.73
CA MET A 259 -4.74 -5.04 -8.01
C MET A 259 -3.40 -5.38 -8.68
N THR A 260 -2.94 -4.49 -9.55
CA THR A 260 -1.55 -4.47 -10.02
C THR A 260 -0.73 -3.63 -9.04
N ASN A 261 0.55 -3.97 -8.89
CA ASN A 261 1.49 -3.15 -8.13
C ASN A 261 1.78 -1.87 -8.92
N ILE A 262 0.80 -0.99 -9.07
CA ILE A 262 1.00 0.31 -9.70
C ILE A 262 1.71 1.15 -8.65
N ASP A 263 3.03 1.22 -8.76
CA ASP A 263 3.84 2.18 -8.03
C ASP A 263 3.40 3.59 -8.42
N GLY A 264 2.43 4.10 -7.66
CA GLY A 264 1.87 5.42 -7.88
C GLY A 264 2.89 6.52 -7.74
N PHE A 265 2.85 7.47 -8.68
CA PHE A 265 3.52 8.75 -8.56
C PHE A 265 2.62 9.68 -7.70
N TYR A 266 2.96 9.86 -6.43
CA TYR A 266 2.20 10.69 -5.47
C TYR A 266 2.99 11.90 -4.98
N ALA A 267 2.27 12.95 -4.56
CA ALA A 267 2.90 14.15 -4.02
C ALA A 267 3.56 13.87 -2.66
N ALA A 268 4.86 14.12 -2.51
CA ALA A 268 5.54 13.91 -1.23
C ALA A 268 5.17 14.99 -0.17
N GLU A 269 4.72 16.15 -0.63
CA GLU A 269 4.38 17.31 0.17
C GLU A 269 3.24 18.09 -0.48
N ASP A 270 2.71 19.08 0.22
CA ASP A 270 1.73 20.01 -0.36
C ASP A 270 2.40 20.81 -1.49
N MET A 271 1.75 20.88 -2.65
CA MET A 271 2.21 21.64 -3.82
C MET A 271 1.20 22.70 -4.20
N ASP A 272 1.69 23.87 -4.60
CA ASP A 272 0.86 24.91 -5.20
C ASP A 272 0.51 24.53 -6.65
N ALA A 273 -0.50 25.21 -7.22
CA ALA A 273 -0.78 25.12 -8.65
C ALA A 273 0.42 25.63 -9.47
N ASP A 274 0.55 25.15 -10.70
CA ASP A 274 1.63 25.50 -11.64
C ASP A 274 3.05 25.14 -11.13
N THR A 275 3.14 24.17 -10.22
CA THR A 275 4.41 23.62 -9.73
C THR A 275 4.88 22.50 -10.66
N VAL A 276 6.15 22.56 -11.09
CA VAL A 276 6.80 21.46 -11.82
C VAL A 276 7.02 20.30 -10.86
N VAL A 277 6.31 19.20 -11.09
CA VAL A 277 6.42 17.97 -10.30
C VAL A 277 7.70 17.23 -10.66
N VAL A 278 7.89 16.99 -11.95
CA VAL A 278 9.06 16.29 -12.49
C VAL A 278 9.22 16.65 -13.96
N ARG A 279 10.48 16.71 -14.39
CA ARG A 279 10.89 16.92 -15.79
C ARG A 279 11.10 15.58 -16.46
N GLU A 280 10.94 15.50 -17.77
CA GLU A 280 11.19 14.30 -18.59
C GLU A 280 12.55 13.68 -18.31
N SER A 281 13.59 14.50 -18.19
CA SER A 281 14.95 14.07 -17.84
C SER A 281 15.09 13.38 -16.47
N ALA A 282 14.12 13.54 -15.57
CA ALA A 282 14.10 12.97 -14.22
C ALA A 282 12.87 12.10 -13.95
N LEU A 283 12.07 11.82 -15.00
CA LEU A 283 10.86 11.01 -14.88
C LEU A 283 11.26 9.56 -14.62
N PRO A 284 10.80 8.93 -13.52
CA PRO A 284 10.96 7.49 -13.36
C PRO A 284 10.19 6.77 -14.48
N ASP A 285 10.65 5.58 -14.86
CA ASP A 285 9.98 4.72 -15.85
C ASP A 285 8.66 4.16 -15.26
N VAL A 286 7.67 5.04 -15.17
CA VAL A 286 6.37 4.82 -14.52
C VAL A 286 5.29 5.53 -15.34
N GLU A 287 4.22 4.81 -15.67
CA GLU A 287 3.02 5.42 -16.25
C GLU A 287 2.24 6.18 -15.18
N LEU A 288 1.88 7.43 -15.49
CA LEU A 288 0.99 8.19 -14.64
C LEU A 288 -0.46 7.71 -14.81
N PRO A 289 -1.21 7.55 -13.71
CA PRO A 289 -2.63 7.28 -13.79
C PRO A 289 -3.37 8.39 -14.56
N ARG A 290 -4.31 8.01 -15.42
CA ARG A 290 -5.15 8.95 -16.17
C ARG A 290 -6.48 9.19 -15.45
N SER A 291 -7.00 10.41 -15.54
CA SER A 291 -8.28 10.78 -14.92
C SER A 291 -8.97 11.90 -15.68
N SER A 292 -10.29 11.79 -15.85
CA SER A 292 -11.17 12.90 -16.28
C SER A 292 -11.18 14.08 -15.30
N SER A 293 -10.69 13.88 -14.07
CA SER A 293 -10.49 14.92 -13.05
C SER A 293 -9.00 15.11 -12.72
N ALA A 294 -8.15 15.07 -13.76
CA ALA A 294 -6.70 15.20 -13.65
C ALA A 294 -6.26 16.39 -12.78
N ASN A 295 -5.27 16.18 -11.93
CA ASN A 295 -4.66 17.23 -11.13
C ASN A 295 -3.30 17.69 -11.65
N CYS A 296 -2.78 17.05 -12.69
CA CYS A 296 -1.57 17.41 -13.42
C CYS A 296 -1.83 17.51 -14.91
N LYS A 297 -0.90 18.14 -15.63
CA LYS A 297 -0.84 18.20 -17.10
C LYS A 297 0.60 18.06 -17.56
N VAL A 298 0.78 17.61 -18.80
CA VAL A 298 2.09 17.62 -19.47
C VAL A 298 2.25 18.95 -20.18
N VAL A 299 3.38 19.62 -19.99
CA VAL A 299 3.72 20.88 -20.67
C VAL A 299 5.14 20.82 -21.22
N GLU A 300 5.42 21.60 -22.26
CA GLU A 300 6.78 21.84 -22.75
C GLU A 300 7.43 23.00 -21.97
N ILE A 301 8.60 22.75 -21.39
CA ILE A 301 9.39 23.77 -20.69
C ILE A 301 10.81 23.87 -21.26
N PRO A 302 11.47 25.04 -21.19
CA PRO A 302 12.84 25.19 -21.67
C PRO A 302 13.85 24.38 -20.85
N VAL A 303 14.85 23.80 -21.53
CA VAL A 303 15.98 23.12 -20.88
C VAL A 303 16.97 24.16 -20.35
N GLU A 304 17.27 24.13 -19.04
CA GLU A 304 18.11 25.15 -18.38
C GLU A 304 19.55 25.22 -18.92
N SER A 305 20.00 24.19 -19.64
CA SER A 305 21.38 24.00 -20.07
C SER A 305 21.64 24.22 -21.56
N GLY A 306 20.61 24.43 -22.39
CA GLY A 306 20.75 24.34 -23.85
C GLY A 306 19.75 25.19 -24.64
N GLY A 307 20.20 26.34 -25.13
CA GLY A 307 19.59 27.06 -26.27
C GLY A 307 18.06 27.16 -26.29
N ASP A 308 17.47 26.94 -27.47
CA ASP A 308 16.03 26.92 -27.76
C ASP A 308 15.41 25.51 -27.59
N GLU A 309 16.07 24.61 -26.83
CA GLU A 309 15.58 23.25 -26.61
C GLU A 309 14.52 23.21 -25.50
N THR A 310 13.46 22.43 -25.71
CA THR A 310 12.37 22.20 -24.75
C THR A 310 12.31 20.72 -24.36
N GLU A 311 11.89 20.45 -23.12
CA GLU A 311 11.58 19.10 -22.62
C GLU A 311 10.15 19.05 -22.08
N HIS A 312 9.56 17.85 -21.99
CA HIS A 312 8.27 17.70 -21.33
C HIS A 312 8.42 17.74 -19.80
N ALA A 313 7.40 18.25 -19.13
CA ALA A 313 7.32 18.25 -17.68
C ALA A 313 5.89 18.08 -17.21
N ILE A 314 5.74 17.43 -16.06
CA ILE A 314 4.46 17.29 -15.38
C ILE A 314 4.30 18.48 -14.45
N VAL A 315 3.20 19.22 -14.61
CA VAL A 315 2.89 20.42 -13.84
C VAL A 315 1.53 20.27 -13.18
N THR A 316 1.42 20.72 -11.94
CA THR A 316 0.17 20.70 -11.18
C THR A 316 -0.86 21.70 -11.77
N CYS A 317 -2.10 21.25 -11.99
CA CYS A 317 -3.20 22.08 -12.49
C CYS A 317 -3.96 22.83 -11.37
N ARG A 318 -3.80 22.36 -10.14
CA ARG A 318 -4.40 22.91 -8.92
C ARG A 318 -3.47 22.64 -7.73
N PRO A 319 -3.70 23.25 -6.56
CA PRO A 319 -3.00 22.83 -5.36
C PRO A 319 -3.24 21.33 -5.08
N ILE A 320 -2.17 20.61 -4.75
CA ILE A 320 -2.15 19.17 -4.48
C ILE A 320 -1.70 18.98 -3.04
N LYS A 321 -2.39 18.15 -2.27
CA LYS A 321 -1.98 17.77 -0.91
C LYS A 321 -0.97 16.64 -0.93
N ALA A 322 -0.08 16.65 0.05
CA ALA A 322 0.84 15.55 0.30
C ALA A 322 0.07 14.22 0.31
N GLY A 323 0.50 13.30 -0.56
CA GLY A 323 0.00 11.95 -0.74
C GLY A 323 -1.14 11.81 -1.76
N GLU A 324 -1.62 12.88 -2.37
CA GLU A 324 -2.50 12.78 -3.55
C GLU A 324 -1.74 12.19 -4.74
N TRP A 325 -2.44 11.37 -5.53
CA TRP A 325 -1.94 10.79 -6.77
C TRP A 325 -1.78 11.87 -7.83
N PHE A 326 -0.65 11.89 -8.53
CA PHE A 326 -0.53 12.68 -9.74
C PHE A 326 -1.29 11.98 -10.86
N THR A 327 -2.28 12.67 -11.42
CA THR A 327 -3.09 12.15 -12.53
C THR A 327 -3.07 13.11 -13.69
N ILE A 328 -2.95 12.58 -14.91
CA ILE A 328 -2.98 13.36 -16.15
C ILE A 328 -4.30 13.14 -16.90
N PRO A 329 -4.69 14.06 -17.81
CA PRO A 329 -5.93 13.94 -18.55
C PRO A 329 -5.94 12.68 -19.43
N ASP A 330 -7.15 12.19 -19.72
CA ASP A 330 -7.34 11.18 -20.76
C ASP A 330 -6.90 11.76 -22.11
N SER A 331 -6.17 10.98 -22.91
CA SER A 331 -5.56 11.42 -24.19
C SER A 331 -6.56 11.88 -25.25
N ASP A 332 -7.86 11.64 -25.04
CA ASP A 332 -8.94 12.04 -25.95
C ASP A 332 -9.65 13.34 -25.51
N SER A 333 -9.14 14.05 -24.50
CA SER A 333 -9.80 15.24 -23.94
C SER A 333 -9.30 16.58 -24.49
N ASP A 334 -8.47 16.57 -25.54
CA ASP A 334 -8.11 17.76 -26.33
C ASP A 334 -9.34 18.27 -27.12
N SER A 335 -10.26 18.89 -26.39
CA SER A 335 -11.30 19.74 -26.95
C SER A 335 -10.69 21.13 -27.13
N ASP A 336 -9.93 21.24 -28.22
CA ASP A 336 -9.36 22.49 -28.69
C ASP A 336 -10.49 23.53 -28.88
N PRO A 337 -10.42 24.71 -28.24
CA PRO A 337 -11.41 25.75 -28.49
C PRO A 337 -11.21 26.29 -29.90
N GLU A 338 -12.17 25.99 -30.78
CA GLU A 338 -12.21 26.45 -32.17
C GLU A 338 -11.76 27.90 -32.34
N THR A 339 -10.58 28.10 -32.92
CA THR A 339 -10.26 29.33 -33.65
C THR A 339 -10.27 29.02 -35.13
N SER A 340 -11.24 29.66 -35.79
CA SER A 340 -11.56 29.61 -37.19
C SER A 340 -10.44 30.10 -38.11
N GLU A 341 -10.40 29.47 -39.29
CA GLU A 341 -9.90 29.93 -40.61
C GLU A 341 -8.46 29.53 -41.04
N ASP A 342 -8.49 28.69 -42.08
CA ASP A 342 -7.58 28.55 -43.24
C ASP A 342 -6.46 27.49 -43.26
N GLU A 343 -6.83 26.38 -43.93
CA GLU A 343 -6.09 25.52 -44.88
C GLU A 343 -4.54 25.56 -44.87
N ASP A 344 -3.89 24.47 -44.45
CA ASP A 344 -3.29 23.50 -45.39
C ASP A 344 -2.56 22.35 -44.67
N ALA A 345 -2.93 21.13 -45.08
CA ALA A 345 -2.28 19.83 -44.94
C ALA A 345 -0.96 19.70 -44.15
N PHE A 346 -0.99 18.94 -43.03
CA PHE A 346 -0.12 17.78 -42.78
C PHE A 346 -0.64 17.01 -41.56
N ASN A 347 -1.46 15.97 -41.80
CA ASN A 347 -1.83 15.00 -40.76
C ASN A 347 -0.62 14.12 -40.44
N ASN A 348 0.06 14.38 -39.33
CA ASN A 348 0.83 13.36 -38.62
C ASN A 348 0.23 13.25 -37.21
N ALA A 349 -0.56 12.19 -37.00
CA ALA A 349 -0.94 11.75 -35.67
C ALA A 349 0.34 11.30 -34.95
N LEU A 350 0.73 12.03 -33.91
CA LEU A 350 1.76 11.60 -32.96
C LEU A 350 1.14 10.60 -32.00
N ASP A 351 1.24 9.34 -32.37
CA ASP A 351 1.10 8.20 -31.45
C ASP A 351 2.36 8.18 -30.56
N ILE A 352 2.30 8.84 -29.40
CA ILE A 352 3.41 8.82 -28.43
C ILE A 352 3.31 7.52 -27.63
N SER A 353 3.78 6.44 -28.24
CA SER A 353 4.27 5.28 -27.52
C SER A 353 5.70 5.61 -27.04
N LEU A 354 5.87 6.05 -25.80
CA LEU A 354 7.19 6.20 -25.18
C LEU A 354 7.74 4.80 -24.87
N HIS A 355 8.45 4.22 -25.82
CA HIS A 355 9.36 3.11 -25.59
C HIS A 355 10.78 3.68 -25.53
N VAL A 356 11.35 3.73 -24.33
CA VAL A 356 12.77 4.02 -24.13
C VAL A 356 13.46 2.72 -23.73
N VAL A 357 14.55 2.42 -24.44
CA VAL A 357 15.31 1.15 -24.44
C VAL A 357 16.10 0.94 -23.15
#